data_AF-A0A1K1PG30-F1
#
_entry.id   AF-A0A1K1PG30-F1
#
_cell.length_a   1.000
_cell.length_b   1.000
_cell.length_c   1.000
_cell.angle_alpha   90.00
_cell.angle_beta   90.00
_cell.angle_gamma   90.00
#
_symmetry.space_group_name_H-M   'P 1'
#
loop_
_entity.id
_entity.type
_entity.pdbx_description
1 polymer ?
#
loop_
_entity_poly.entity_id
_entity_poly.type
_entity_poly.pdbx_seq_one_letter_code
_entity_poly.pdbx_strand_id
1 'polypeptide(L)'
;MSFHLRCYFAAMKKILFLCYLFTLTKFVSAQVKITGTVVSATDGKPLGFATVFINNTSKGGTATEGGSFNIGAVVPGRYELIASYVGYETVSNFLDVNTEDVHIKIALQPKATVLKAFEVKRDPKREANIKKFKETFIGKTEFAKTCVITNDELLDIGYDNAEQALKASTEDYLVIINAALGYKIRFLLKQYVNSDRNHTISYYGYAFYENMTTKKKAQRRLWAANREAVFHGSSLHFFRSLINGNTAAEGFVVNEIVRRQRQRGYVKDTIVKNGKIMMDSDAYSDDSSYVNYRMPTPLLPIDLMKPSDSLVDKYELHCENMLMVSYIKELEANKYARLMGRLPRQQESMIRFMQADCTFSKDGVCVNPLAMLFSGYWGWEKVADQVPYDYVSTSP
;
A
#
# COMPACT_ATOMS: atom_id res chain seq x y z
N MET A 1 -38.23 39.56 41.17
CA MET A 1 -37.71 39.41 39.79
C MET A 1 -36.36 38.65 39.68
N SER A 2 -35.68 38.28 40.77
CA SER A 2 -34.35 37.63 40.72
C SER A 2 -34.39 36.08 40.63
N PHE A 3 -35.43 35.44 41.15
CA PHE A 3 -35.52 33.96 41.16
C PHE A 3 -35.89 33.35 39.80
N HIS A 4 -36.80 33.97 39.05
CA HIS A 4 -37.21 33.45 37.74
C HIS A 4 -36.08 33.50 36.69
N LEU A 5 -35.21 34.51 36.71
CA LEU A 5 -34.06 34.60 35.81
C LEU A 5 -33.03 33.48 36.05
N ARG A 6 -32.79 33.11 37.32
CA ARG A 6 -31.82 32.04 37.67
C ARG A 6 -32.31 30.65 37.21
N CYS A 7 -33.61 30.38 37.27
CA CYS A 7 -34.19 29.15 36.75
C CYS A 7 -34.10 29.05 35.21
N TYR A 8 -34.30 30.15 34.49
CA TYR A 8 -34.15 30.20 33.03
C TYR A 8 -32.71 29.93 32.57
N PHE A 9 -31.71 30.53 33.24
CA PHE A 9 -30.30 30.29 32.93
C PHE A 9 -29.87 28.84 33.22
N ALA A 10 -30.40 28.22 34.28
CA ALA A 10 -30.15 26.81 34.58
C ALA A 10 -30.80 25.87 33.55
N ALA A 11 -32.00 26.19 33.05
CA ALA A 11 -32.67 25.45 31.99
C ALA A 11 -31.94 25.56 30.64
N MET A 12 -31.47 26.75 30.26
CA MET A 12 -30.71 26.97 29.02
C MET A 12 -29.35 26.25 29.02
N LYS A 13 -28.65 26.19 30.17
CA LYS A 13 -27.41 25.39 30.30
C LYS A 13 -27.66 23.89 30.13
N LYS A 14 -28.77 23.38 30.66
CA LYS A 14 -29.15 21.96 30.49
C LYS A 14 -29.49 21.65 29.02
N ILE A 15 -30.19 22.55 28.33
CA ILE A 15 -30.50 22.41 26.90
C ILE A 15 -29.23 22.45 26.05
N LEU A 16 -28.33 23.41 26.28
CA LEU A 16 -27.03 23.49 25.58
C LEU A 16 -26.15 22.25 25.84
N PHE A 17 -26.13 21.74 27.07
CA PHE A 17 -25.43 20.49 27.40
C PHE A 17 -26.06 19.28 26.71
N LEU A 18 -27.39 19.21 26.60
CA LEU A 18 -28.09 18.14 25.89
C LEU A 18 -27.84 18.20 24.37
N CYS A 19 -27.82 19.41 23.78
CA CYS A 19 -27.44 19.62 22.37
C CYS A 19 -25.98 19.23 22.11
N TYR A 20 -25.06 19.54 23.03
CA TYR A 20 -23.67 19.08 22.98
C TYR A 20 -23.58 17.54 23.05
N LEU A 21 -24.37 16.91 23.93
CA LEU A 21 -24.45 15.44 24.04
C LEU A 21 -24.99 14.78 22.77
N PHE A 22 -25.95 15.39 22.08
CA PHE A 22 -26.48 14.91 20.79
C PHE A 22 -25.53 15.11 19.61
N THR A 23 -24.53 15.99 19.72
CA THR A 23 -23.46 16.10 18.71
C THR A 23 -22.39 15.03 18.87
N LEU A 24 -22.26 14.43 20.06
CA LEU A 24 -21.28 13.37 20.35
C LEU A 24 -21.70 11.99 19.80
N THR A 25 -22.98 11.77 19.46
CA THR A 25 -23.48 10.46 19.00
C THR A 25 -23.24 10.17 17.51
N LYS A 26 -22.59 11.05 16.75
CA LYS A 26 -22.41 10.88 15.29
C LYS A 26 -21.14 10.13 14.85
N PHE A 27 -20.35 9.55 15.76
CA PHE A 27 -19.08 8.88 15.40
C PHE A 27 -18.94 7.43 15.87
N VAL A 28 -20.05 6.71 16.09
CA VAL A 28 -19.96 5.24 16.22
C VAL A 28 -19.97 4.65 14.81
N SER A 29 -18.78 4.50 14.21
CA SER A 29 -18.64 3.60 13.06
C SER A 29 -18.93 2.18 13.53
N ALA A 30 -19.99 1.57 12.98
CA ALA A 30 -20.30 0.17 13.26
C ALA A 30 -19.13 -0.70 12.79
N GLN A 31 -18.38 -1.24 13.74
CA GLN A 31 -17.36 -2.23 13.49
C GLN A 31 -18.02 -3.59 13.41
N VAL A 32 -17.80 -4.28 12.30
CA VAL A 32 -18.35 -5.62 12.07
C VAL A 32 -17.25 -6.67 12.19
N LYS A 33 -17.68 -7.93 12.24
CA LYS A 33 -16.82 -9.10 12.33
C LYS A 33 -16.94 -9.93 11.06
N ILE A 34 -15.81 -10.46 10.61
CA ILE A 34 -15.77 -11.54 9.63
C ILE A 34 -15.48 -12.82 10.41
N THR A 35 -16.43 -13.74 10.40
CA THR A 35 -16.32 -15.04 11.05
C THR A 35 -16.43 -16.15 10.02
N GLY A 36 -15.96 -17.33 10.37
CA GLY A 36 -16.07 -18.43 9.44
C GLY A 36 -15.31 -19.67 9.86
N THR A 37 -15.31 -20.64 8.95
CA THR A 37 -14.57 -21.90 9.10
C THR A 37 -13.73 -22.17 7.86
N VAL A 38 -12.48 -22.56 8.07
CA VAL A 38 -11.60 -23.08 7.02
C VAL A 38 -11.70 -24.60 7.01
N VAL A 39 -11.95 -25.18 5.84
CA VAL A 39 -12.08 -26.63 5.65
C VAL A 39 -11.25 -27.12 4.46
N SER A 40 -10.95 -28.41 4.44
CA SER A 40 -10.45 -29.08 3.25
C SER A 40 -11.57 -29.18 2.22
N ALA A 41 -11.27 -28.83 0.97
CA ALA A 41 -12.22 -28.96 -0.13
C ALA A 41 -12.46 -30.43 -0.55
N THR A 42 -11.56 -31.36 -0.19
CA THR A 42 -11.64 -32.77 -0.60
C THR A 42 -12.54 -33.61 0.30
N ASP A 43 -12.41 -33.46 1.63
CA ASP A 43 -13.14 -34.27 2.61
C ASP A 43 -14.01 -33.43 3.57
N GLY A 44 -14.03 -32.10 3.41
CA GLY A 44 -14.84 -31.19 4.21
C GLY A 44 -14.38 -31.03 5.66
N LYS A 45 -13.26 -31.65 6.07
CA LYS A 45 -12.78 -31.58 7.46
C LYS A 45 -12.24 -30.20 7.80
N PRO A 46 -12.39 -29.74 9.05
CA PRO A 46 -11.83 -28.47 9.49
C PRO A 46 -10.31 -28.46 9.39
N LEU A 47 -9.77 -27.35 8.88
CA LEU A 47 -8.33 -27.09 8.85
C LEU A 47 -7.96 -26.22 10.05
N GLY A 48 -7.68 -26.90 11.16
CA GLY A 48 -7.24 -26.24 12.39
C GLY A 48 -5.94 -25.48 12.18
N PHE A 49 -5.78 -24.33 12.82
CA PHE A 49 -4.59 -23.48 12.71
C PHE A 49 -4.31 -22.89 11.32
N ALA A 50 -5.27 -22.94 10.40
CA ALA A 50 -5.20 -22.16 9.16
C ALA A 50 -5.04 -20.66 9.45
N THR A 51 -4.23 -19.97 8.65
CA THR A 51 -4.06 -18.52 8.78
C THR A 51 -5.08 -17.82 7.87
N VAL A 52 -5.86 -16.89 8.43
CA VAL A 52 -6.88 -16.12 7.71
C VAL A 52 -6.69 -14.63 8.01
N PHE A 53 -6.55 -13.79 6.99
CA PHE A 53 -6.29 -12.36 7.17
C PHE A 53 -6.78 -11.54 5.98
N ILE A 54 -6.97 -10.24 6.21
CA ILE A 54 -7.24 -9.25 5.15
C ILE A 54 -5.90 -8.80 4.58
N ASN A 55 -5.72 -8.93 3.26
CA ASN A 55 -4.46 -8.64 2.59
C ASN A 55 -3.95 -7.21 2.87
N ASN A 56 -2.65 -7.08 3.08
CA ASN A 56 -1.92 -5.85 3.39
C ASN A 56 -2.41 -5.12 4.66
N THR A 57 -3.06 -5.82 5.59
CA THR A 57 -3.51 -5.24 6.86
C THR A 57 -2.89 -5.95 8.06
N SER A 58 -3.17 -5.41 9.25
CA SER A 58 -2.96 -6.08 10.53
C SER A 58 -4.16 -6.89 11.03
N LYS A 59 -5.23 -7.01 10.21
CA LYS A 59 -6.47 -7.70 10.56
C LYS A 59 -6.44 -9.15 10.09
N GLY A 60 -6.36 -10.06 11.04
CA GLY A 60 -6.32 -11.50 10.76
C GLY A 60 -5.99 -12.30 11.99
N GLY A 61 -5.79 -13.59 11.79
CA GLY A 61 -5.40 -14.49 12.85
C GLY A 61 -5.27 -15.93 12.40
N THR A 62 -5.09 -16.78 13.39
CA THR A 62 -5.02 -18.23 13.22
C THR A 62 -6.35 -18.84 13.64
N ALA A 63 -6.89 -19.72 12.81
CA ALA A 63 -8.09 -20.47 13.09
C ALA A 63 -7.87 -21.38 14.32
N THR A 64 -8.93 -21.63 15.07
CA THR A 64 -8.96 -22.61 16.16
C THR A 64 -8.67 -24.02 15.64
N GLU A 65 -8.49 -24.99 16.54
CA GLU A 65 -8.40 -26.41 16.19
C GLU A 65 -9.59 -26.91 15.34
N GLY A 66 -10.81 -26.42 15.61
CA GLY A 66 -12.00 -26.71 14.81
C GLY A 66 -12.11 -25.94 13.49
N GLY A 67 -11.03 -25.29 13.03
CA GLY A 67 -10.98 -24.52 11.77
C GLY A 67 -11.74 -23.19 11.80
N SER A 68 -12.36 -22.82 12.93
CA SER A 68 -13.10 -21.55 13.07
C SER A 68 -12.17 -20.35 13.21
N PHE A 69 -12.51 -19.21 12.61
CA PHE A 69 -11.75 -17.95 12.72
C PHE A 69 -12.67 -16.75 12.99
N ASN A 70 -12.09 -15.68 13.52
CA ASN A 70 -12.77 -14.41 13.78
C ASN A 70 -11.81 -13.24 13.53
N ILE A 71 -12.21 -12.33 12.65
CA ILE A 71 -11.55 -11.05 12.39
C ILE A 71 -12.52 -9.96 12.80
N GLY A 72 -12.24 -9.31 13.93
CA GLY A 72 -13.07 -8.24 14.47
C GLY A 72 -12.59 -6.85 14.08
N ALA A 73 -13.41 -5.84 14.40
CA ALA A 73 -13.11 -4.44 14.18
C ALA A 73 -12.79 -4.14 12.71
N VAL A 74 -13.60 -4.69 11.80
CA VAL A 74 -13.54 -4.44 10.37
C VAL A 74 -14.52 -3.31 10.07
N VAL A 75 -14.05 -2.28 9.39
CA VAL A 75 -14.92 -1.19 8.91
C VAL A 75 -15.64 -1.71 7.67
N PRO A 76 -16.89 -1.31 7.39
CA PRO A 76 -17.53 -1.66 6.13
C PRO A 76 -16.59 -1.32 4.95
N GLY A 77 -16.54 -2.12 3.90
CA GLY A 77 -15.65 -1.96 2.75
C GLY A 77 -15.41 -3.28 2.02
N ARG A 78 -14.80 -3.23 0.84
CA ARG A 78 -14.42 -4.44 0.09
C ARG A 78 -12.97 -4.82 0.34
N TYR A 79 -12.76 -6.03 0.82
CA TYR A 79 -11.47 -6.56 1.23
C TYR A 79 -11.08 -7.79 0.42
N GLU A 80 -9.79 -8.01 0.26
CA GLU A 80 -9.25 -9.28 -0.23
C GLU A 80 -8.89 -10.14 0.99
N LEU A 81 -9.67 -11.20 1.22
CA LEU A 81 -9.46 -12.12 2.33
C LEU A 81 -8.62 -13.31 1.86
N ILE A 82 -7.51 -13.53 2.55
CA ILE A 82 -6.55 -14.58 2.27
C ILE A 82 -6.69 -15.68 3.31
N ALA A 83 -6.76 -16.93 2.85
CA ALA A 83 -6.71 -18.11 3.69
C ALA A 83 -5.60 -19.05 3.20
N SER A 84 -4.75 -19.50 4.13
CA SER A 84 -3.63 -20.39 3.84
C SER A 84 -3.45 -21.42 4.92
N TYR A 85 -3.09 -22.64 4.50
CA TYR A 85 -2.76 -23.74 5.39
C TYR A 85 -1.63 -24.58 4.77
N VAL A 86 -0.76 -25.14 5.60
CA VAL A 86 0.42 -25.88 5.14
C VAL A 86 -0.02 -27.10 4.32
N GLY A 87 0.56 -27.25 3.13
CA GLY A 87 0.20 -28.32 2.18
C GLY A 87 -1.04 -28.03 1.34
N TYR A 88 -1.64 -26.84 1.45
CA TYR A 88 -2.82 -26.43 0.68
C TYR A 88 -2.53 -25.18 -0.16
N GLU A 89 -3.30 -25.02 -1.24
CA GLU A 89 -3.28 -23.81 -2.06
C GLU A 89 -3.85 -22.64 -1.27
N THR A 90 -3.18 -21.49 -1.38
CA THR A 90 -3.68 -20.24 -0.78
C THR A 90 -4.87 -19.74 -1.59
N VAL A 91 -6.00 -19.51 -0.92
CA VAL A 91 -7.18 -18.92 -1.53
C VAL A 91 -7.21 -17.42 -1.24
N SER A 92 -7.52 -16.65 -2.27
CA SER A 92 -7.85 -15.22 -2.17
C SER A 92 -9.28 -15.00 -2.63
N ASN A 93 -10.12 -14.47 -1.73
CA ASN A 93 -11.51 -14.16 -2.02
C ASN A 93 -11.78 -12.68 -1.71
N PHE A 94 -12.36 -11.96 -2.67
CA PHE A 94 -12.90 -10.64 -2.38
C PHE A 94 -14.20 -10.77 -1.57
N LEU A 95 -14.31 -9.97 -0.51
CA LEU A 95 -15.47 -9.90 0.36
C LEU A 95 -15.92 -8.45 0.51
N ASP A 96 -17.20 -8.20 0.25
CA ASP A 96 -17.85 -6.94 0.59
C ASP A 96 -18.37 -7.03 2.03
N VAL A 97 -17.85 -6.18 2.90
CA VAL A 97 -18.21 -6.07 4.30
C VAL A 97 -19.14 -4.86 4.44
N ASN A 98 -20.39 -5.09 4.83
CA ASN A 98 -21.38 -4.02 5.02
C ASN A 98 -21.50 -3.68 6.51
N THR A 99 -22.66 -3.19 6.93
CA THR A 99 -22.95 -2.88 8.34
C THR A 99 -23.31 -4.10 9.20
N GLU A 100 -23.32 -5.30 8.61
CA GLU A 100 -23.64 -6.56 9.29
C GLU A 100 -22.42 -7.48 9.36
N ASP A 101 -22.41 -8.35 10.39
CA ASP A 101 -21.38 -9.37 10.53
C ASP A 101 -21.44 -10.35 9.36
N VAL A 102 -20.27 -10.69 8.82
CA VAL A 102 -20.14 -11.64 7.71
C VAL A 102 -19.76 -13.01 8.26
N HIS A 103 -20.47 -14.05 7.80
CA HIS A 103 -20.11 -15.43 8.05
C HIS A 103 -19.79 -16.15 6.74
N ILE A 104 -18.60 -16.76 6.64
CA ILE A 104 -18.14 -17.45 5.42
C ILE A 104 -17.52 -18.81 5.70
N LYS A 105 -17.62 -19.70 4.71
CA LYS A 105 -16.88 -20.96 4.67
C LYS A 105 -15.81 -20.87 3.60
N ILE A 106 -14.56 -21.16 3.97
CA ILE A 106 -13.44 -21.16 3.03
C ILE A 106 -12.96 -22.59 2.86
N ALA A 107 -13.01 -23.09 1.63
CA ALA A 107 -12.53 -24.43 1.29
C ALA A 107 -11.16 -24.32 0.59
N LEU A 108 -10.14 -24.99 1.14
CA LEU A 108 -8.79 -25.00 0.56
C LEU A 108 -8.56 -26.32 -0.19
N GLN A 109 -7.96 -26.24 -1.37
CA GLN A 109 -7.52 -27.41 -2.12
C GLN A 109 -6.13 -27.85 -1.64
N PRO A 110 -5.88 -29.15 -1.43
CA PRO A 110 -4.53 -29.65 -1.20
C PRO A 110 -3.62 -29.29 -2.40
N LYS A 111 -2.39 -28.86 -2.14
CA LYS A 111 -1.43 -28.64 -3.22
C LYS A 111 -1.20 -29.98 -3.93
N ALA A 112 -1.30 -29.99 -5.26
CA ALA A 112 -0.87 -31.16 -6.01
C ALA A 112 0.63 -31.38 -5.74
N THR A 113 0.99 -32.57 -5.27
CA THR A 113 2.39 -32.93 -5.04
C THR A 113 3.08 -33.11 -6.39
N VAL A 114 3.45 -32.01 -7.04
CA VAL A 114 4.46 -32.06 -8.09
C VAL A 114 5.78 -32.11 -7.36
N LEU A 115 6.31 -33.32 -7.18
CA LEU A 115 7.73 -33.51 -6.88
C LEU A 115 8.51 -32.96 -8.09
N LYS A 116 8.70 -31.64 -8.12
CA LYS A 116 9.77 -31.06 -8.90
C LYS A 116 11.01 -31.60 -8.23
N ALA A 117 11.68 -32.57 -8.86
CA ALA A 117 13.02 -32.94 -8.44
C ALA A 117 13.79 -31.62 -8.37
N PHE A 118 14.16 -31.21 -7.16
CA PHE A 118 15.09 -30.12 -6.99
C PHE A 118 16.40 -30.65 -7.57
N GLU A 119 16.63 -30.45 -8.88
CA GLU A 119 17.99 -30.32 -9.34
C GLU A 119 18.54 -29.15 -8.55
N VAL A 120 19.22 -29.44 -7.45
CA VAL A 120 20.05 -28.47 -6.73
C VAL A 120 21.25 -28.21 -7.66
N LYS A 121 20.99 -27.58 -8.80
CA LYS A 121 22.00 -26.86 -9.55
C LYS A 121 22.33 -25.68 -8.67
N ARG A 122 23.47 -25.79 -7.99
CA ARG A 122 24.07 -24.70 -7.23
C ARG A 122 24.23 -23.51 -8.18
N ASP A 123 23.29 -22.57 -8.16
CA ASP A 123 23.41 -21.32 -8.90
C ASP A 123 24.52 -20.49 -8.22
N PRO A 124 25.69 -20.31 -8.86
CA PRO A 124 26.78 -19.54 -8.28
C PRO A 124 26.40 -18.07 -8.05
N LYS A 125 25.35 -17.57 -8.71
CA LYS A 125 24.86 -16.19 -8.56
C LYS A 125 23.75 -16.06 -7.52
N ARG A 126 23.29 -17.14 -6.88
CA ARG A 126 22.14 -17.10 -5.94
C ARG A 126 22.31 -16.06 -4.84
N GLU A 127 23.49 -15.99 -4.22
CA GLU A 127 23.76 -15.02 -3.15
C GLU A 127 23.68 -13.57 -3.65
N ALA A 128 24.26 -13.29 -4.83
CA ALA A 128 24.18 -11.98 -5.46
C ALA A 128 22.73 -11.62 -5.85
N ASN A 129 21.96 -12.60 -6.34
CA ASN A 129 20.55 -12.46 -6.68
C ASN A 129 19.71 -12.14 -5.43
N ILE A 130 19.92 -12.85 -4.32
CA ILE A 130 19.25 -12.59 -3.04
C ILE A 130 19.62 -11.20 -2.52
N LYS A 131 20.89 -10.82 -2.56
CA LYS A 131 21.33 -9.49 -2.16
C LYS A 131 20.63 -8.41 -2.98
N LYS A 132 20.60 -8.56 -4.31
CA LYS A 132 19.89 -7.65 -5.21
C LYS A 132 18.40 -7.58 -4.88
N PHE A 133 17.74 -8.73 -4.71
CA PHE A 133 16.34 -8.82 -4.31
C PHE A 133 16.08 -8.07 -3.01
N LYS A 134 16.84 -8.32 -1.94
CA LYS A 134 16.69 -7.61 -0.65
C LYS A 134 16.83 -6.10 -0.83
N GLU A 135 17.85 -5.66 -1.57
CA GLU A 135 18.08 -4.24 -1.84
C GLU A 135 16.93 -3.55 -2.58
N THR A 136 16.23 -4.25 -3.47
CA THR A 136 15.19 -3.66 -4.33
C THR A 136 13.76 -3.98 -3.90
N PHE A 137 13.56 -4.99 -3.06
CA PHE A 137 12.28 -5.37 -2.48
C PHE A 137 12.08 -4.77 -1.08
N ILE A 138 13.10 -4.83 -0.21
CA ILE A 138 13.06 -4.22 1.13
C ILE A 138 13.41 -2.73 1.08
N GLY A 139 14.33 -2.35 0.20
CA GLY A 139 14.78 -0.97 0.00
C GLY A 139 16.16 -0.67 0.57
N LYS A 140 16.55 0.60 0.51
CA LYS A 140 17.86 1.10 0.95
C LYS A 140 17.78 2.27 1.92
N THR A 141 16.61 2.57 2.46
CA THR A 141 16.38 3.68 3.39
C THR A 141 17.01 3.40 4.77
N GLU A 142 16.91 4.35 5.69
CA GLU A 142 17.35 4.11 7.09
C GLU A 142 16.46 3.07 7.78
N PHE A 143 15.16 3.03 7.46
CA PHE A 143 14.26 1.99 7.97
C PHE A 143 14.65 0.60 7.44
N ALA A 144 14.99 0.51 6.15
CA ALA A 144 15.43 -0.74 5.51
C ALA A 144 16.65 -1.38 6.17
N LYS A 145 17.57 -0.60 6.75
CA LYS A 145 18.76 -1.13 7.46
C LYS A 145 18.41 -2.01 8.66
N THR A 146 17.23 -1.80 9.25
CA THR A 146 16.74 -2.55 10.41
C THR A 146 15.69 -3.61 10.03
N CYS A 147 15.50 -3.82 8.73
CA CYS A 147 14.55 -4.75 8.18
C CYS A 147 15.26 -6.03 7.72
N VAL A 148 14.83 -7.19 8.21
CA VAL A 148 15.50 -8.48 7.98
C VAL A 148 14.51 -9.52 7.51
N ILE A 149 14.82 -10.20 6.40
CA ILE A 149 14.13 -11.43 5.98
C ILE A 149 14.80 -12.60 6.71
N THR A 150 14.04 -13.34 7.52
CA THR A 150 14.59 -14.38 8.41
C THR A 150 14.67 -15.78 7.79
N ASN A 151 14.01 -15.98 6.65
CA ASN A 151 13.86 -17.26 5.95
C ASN A 151 14.00 -17.08 4.43
N ASP A 152 15.07 -16.43 3.97
CA ASP A 152 15.32 -16.15 2.56
C ASP A 152 15.72 -17.39 1.73
N GLU A 153 15.97 -18.52 2.39
CA GLU A 153 16.10 -19.82 1.76
C GLU A 153 14.83 -20.25 1.01
N LEU A 154 13.66 -19.72 1.38
CA LEU A 154 12.37 -20.00 0.71
C LEU A 154 12.24 -19.34 -0.67
N LEU A 155 13.11 -18.41 -1.02
CA LEU A 155 13.09 -17.75 -2.32
C LEU A 155 13.45 -18.74 -3.43
N ASP A 156 12.49 -19.01 -4.31
CA ASP A 156 12.75 -19.46 -5.67
C ASP A 156 13.12 -18.22 -6.49
N ILE A 157 14.41 -18.07 -6.77
CA ILE A 157 15.00 -16.86 -7.34
C ILE A 157 16.02 -17.21 -8.40
N GLY A 158 15.95 -16.52 -9.53
CA GLY A 158 16.84 -16.73 -10.66
C GLY A 158 16.82 -15.58 -11.65
N TYR A 159 17.93 -15.41 -12.36
CA TYR A 159 18.00 -14.46 -13.46
C TYR A 159 17.57 -15.14 -14.76
N ASP A 160 16.52 -14.60 -15.39
CA ASP A 160 16.05 -15.02 -16.70
C ASP A 160 16.80 -14.23 -17.77
N ASN A 161 17.71 -14.91 -18.49
CA ASN A 161 18.52 -14.27 -19.53
C ASN A 161 17.70 -13.89 -20.76
N ALA A 162 16.61 -14.61 -21.06
CA ALA A 162 15.79 -14.33 -22.22
C ALA A 162 14.95 -13.06 -22.00
N GLU A 163 14.42 -12.90 -20.79
CA GLU A 163 13.66 -11.70 -20.40
C GLU A 163 14.53 -10.57 -19.83
N GLN A 164 15.83 -10.83 -19.61
CA GLN A 164 16.77 -9.90 -18.98
C GLN A 164 16.22 -9.35 -17.65
N ALA A 165 15.83 -10.27 -16.77
CA ALA A 165 15.18 -9.91 -15.51
C ALA A 165 15.52 -10.88 -14.38
N LEU A 166 15.75 -10.32 -13.19
CA LEU A 166 15.78 -11.11 -11.96
C LEU A 166 14.33 -11.38 -11.51
N LYS A 167 13.97 -12.66 -11.42
CA LYS A 167 12.64 -13.10 -10.99
C LYS A 167 12.71 -13.81 -9.65
N ALA A 168 11.68 -13.63 -8.83
CA ALA A 168 11.55 -14.36 -7.57
C ALA A 168 10.10 -14.66 -7.21
N SER A 169 9.89 -15.75 -6.47
CA SER A 169 8.60 -16.12 -5.88
C SER A 169 8.83 -17.00 -4.64
N THR A 170 7.78 -17.25 -3.87
CA THR A 170 7.81 -18.14 -2.71
C THR A 170 6.55 -18.99 -2.61
N GLU A 171 6.72 -20.25 -2.22
CA GLU A 171 5.62 -21.19 -1.95
C GLU A 171 4.97 -21.02 -0.57
N ASP A 172 5.67 -20.37 0.35
CA ASP A 172 5.25 -20.06 1.71
C ASP A 172 5.69 -18.63 2.09
N TYR A 173 5.24 -18.11 3.23
CA TYR A 173 5.47 -16.72 3.63
C TYR A 173 6.95 -16.45 3.96
N LEU A 174 7.50 -15.42 3.31
CA LEU A 174 8.68 -14.72 3.82
C LEU A 174 8.31 -14.01 5.11
N VAL A 175 9.14 -14.18 6.14
CA VAL A 175 9.02 -13.49 7.41
C VAL A 175 10.01 -12.34 7.42
N ILE A 176 9.47 -11.13 7.45
CA ILE A 176 10.22 -9.89 7.39
C ILE A 176 10.05 -9.18 8.74
N ILE A 177 11.14 -8.98 9.47
CA ILE A 177 11.16 -8.24 10.72
C ILE A 177 11.55 -6.80 10.42
N ASN A 178 10.60 -5.88 10.52
CA ASN A 178 10.84 -4.45 10.42
C ASN A 178 10.94 -3.86 11.84
N ALA A 179 12.15 -3.85 12.40
CA ALA A 179 12.37 -3.41 13.77
C ALA A 179 12.14 -1.89 13.96
N ALA A 180 12.33 -1.09 12.92
CA ALA A 180 12.07 0.35 12.96
C ALA A 180 10.59 0.69 13.08
N LEU A 181 9.73 -0.05 12.39
CA LEU A 181 8.28 0.15 12.46
C LEU A 181 7.60 -0.75 13.49
N GLY A 182 8.31 -1.73 14.06
CA GLY A 182 7.75 -2.65 15.03
C GLY A 182 6.73 -3.59 14.41
N TYR A 183 7.01 -4.08 13.19
CA TYR A 183 6.16 -5.04 12.50
C TYR A 183 6.93 -6.33 12.21
N LYS A 184 6.25 -7.46 12.36
CA LYS A 184 6.60 -8.72 11.71
C LYS A 184 5.65 -8.89 10.53
N ILE A 185 6.17 -8.91 9.33
CA ILE A 185 5.39 -9.01 8.09
C ILE A 185 5.54 -10.43 7.57
N ARG A 186 4.43 -11.14 7.36
CA ARG A 186 4.39 -12.38 6.60
C ARG A 186 4.00 -12.04 5.18
N PHE A 187 4.90 -12.27 4.22
CA PHE A 187 4.69 -11.91 2.82
C PHE A 187 4.75 -13.14 1.92
N LEU A 188 3.63 -13.52 1.32
CA LEU A 188 3.60 -14.56 0.29
C LEU A 188 3.90 -13.92 -1.07
N LEU A 189 5.13 -14.07 -1.55
CA LEU A 189 5.57 -13.47 -2.80
C LEU A 189 5.11 -14.31 -3.99
N LYS A 190 4.08 -13.84 -4.70
CA LYS A 190 3.57 -14.51 -5.90
C LYS A 190 4.45 -14.24 -7.11
N GLN A 191 4.87 -12.99 -7.25
CA GLN A 191 5.73 -12.58 -8.36
C GLN A 191 6.60 -11.42 -7.92
N TYR A 192 7.86 -11.46 -8.34
CA TYR A 192 8.79 -10.35 -8.32
C TYR A 192 9.55 -10.35 -9.65
N VAL A 193 9.67 -9.18 -10.27
CA VAL A 193 10.42 -8.97 -11.50
C VAL A 193 11.21 -7.68 -11.37
N ASN A 194 12.52 -7.77 -11.49
CA ASN A 194 13.43 -6.64 -11.64
C ASN A 194 14.03 -6.71 -13.04
N SER A 195 13.46 -5.92 -13.96
CA SER A 195 13.76 -5.94 -15.38
C SER A 195 14.90 -4.98 -15.69
N ASP A 196 15.99 -5.50 -16.25
CA ASP A 196 17.09 -4.68 -16.74
C ASP A 196 16.69 -3.97 -18.04
N ARG A 197 15.86 -4.61 -18.88
CA ARG A 197 15.37 -4.05 -20.15
C ARG A 197 14.55 -2.79 -19.95
N ASN A 198 13.63 -2.81 -18.99
CA ASN A 198 12.68 -1.72 -18.77
C ASN A 198 13.06 -0.84 -17.57
N HIS A 199 14.11 -1.20 -16.83
CA HIS A 199 14.51 -0.55 -15.57
C HIS A 199 13.38 -0.44 -14.53
N THR A 200 12.50 -1.45 -14.50
CA THR A 200 11.34 -1.49 -13.60
C THR A 200 11.47 -2.61 -12.58
N ILE A 201 10.96 -2.35 -11.39
CA ILE A 201 10.77 -3.35 -10.34
C ILE A 201 9.28 -3.47 -10.09
N SER A 202 8.74 -4.66 -10.27
CA SER A 202 7.34 -4.97 -9.96
C SER A 202 7.28 -6.18 -9.05
N TYR A 203 6.32 -6.17 -8.13
CA TYR A 203 6.05 -7.32 -7.29
C TYR A 203 4.57 -7.38 -6.94
N TYR A 204 4.08 -8.61 -6.72
CA TYR A 204 2.73 -8.90 -6.29
C TYR A 204 2.75 -10.05 -5.29
N GLY A 205 1.90 -9.96 -4.28
CA GLY A 205 1.81 -10.94 -3.22
C GLY A 205 0.86 -10.52 -2.12
N TYR A 206 0.80 -11.34 -1.07
CA TYR A 206 -0.09 -11.14 0.06
C TYR A 206 0.71 -10.85 1.32
N ALA A 207 0.41 -9.74 1.99
CA ALA A 207 1.10 -9.34 3.20
C ALA A 207 0.16 -9.37 4.42
N PHE A 208 0.65 -9.91 5.53
CA PHE A 208 0.00 -9.83 6.83
C PHE A 208 0.94 -9.17 7.84
N TYR A 209 0.46 -8.12 8.51
CA TYR A 209 1.26 -7.32 9.44
C TYR A 209 0.93 -7.66 10.89
N GLU A 210 1.88 -8.27 11.59
CA GLU A 210 1.77 -8.53 13.03
C GLU A 210 2.49 -7.41 13.80
N ASN A 211 1.79 -6.75 14.73
CA ASN A 211 2.43 -5.79 15.64
C ASN A 211 3.42 -6.52 16.56
N MET A 212 4.65 -6.03 16.60
CA MET A 212 5.63 -6.47 17.61
C MET A 212 5.24 -5.91 18.98
N THR A 213 5.58 -6.64 20.04
CA THR A 213 5.34 -6.21 21.41
C THR A 213 6.64 -5.81 22.09
N THR A 214 6.55 -4.85 23.02
CA THR A 214 7.69 -4.44 23.84
C THR A 214 7.21 -3.86 25.15
N LYS A 215 7.93 -4.17 26.24
CA LYS A 215 7.66 -3.60 27.57
C LYS A 215 8.10 -2.13 27.64
N LYS A 216 9.09 -1.72 26.83
CA LYS A 216 9.69 -0.36 26.86
C LYS A 216 8.76 0.68 26.23
N LYS A 217 8.28 1.64 27.03
CA LYS A 217 7.41 2.74 26.55
C LYS A 217 8.09 3.61 25.49
N ALA A 218 9.39 3.87 25.62
CA ALA A 218 10.18 4.63 24.65
C ALA A 218 10.16 3.97 23.27
N GLN A 219 10.31 2.64 23.20
CA GLN A 219 10.27 1.90 21.95
C GLN A 219 8.89 1.97 21.28
N ARG A 220 7.80 1.85 22.06
CA ARG A 220 6.43 1.99 21.51
C ARG A 220 6.20 3.38 20.92
N ARG A 221 6.71 4.43 21.58
CA ARG A 221 6.63 5.81 21.07
C ARG A 221 7.45 6.00 19.80
N LEU A 222 8.65 5.41 19.74
CA LEU A 222 9.49 5.44 18.55
C LEU A 222 8.80 4.75 17.37
N TRP A 223 8.21 3.57 17.58
CA TRP A 223 7.45 2.88 16.53
C TRP A 223 6.26 3.72 16.04
N ALA A 224 5.49 4.31 16.94
CA ALA A 224 4.38 5.20 16.56
C ALA A 224 4.88 6.39 15.72
N ALA A 225 5.93 7.08 16.17
CA ALA A 225 6.52 8.21 15.46
C ALA A 225 7.07 7.81 14.08
N ASN A 226 7.73 6.66 13.97
CA ASN A 226 8.25 6.18 12.68
C ASN A 226 7.12 5.79 11.72
N ARG A 227 6.02 5.21 12.22
CA ARG A 227 4.85 4.87 11.40
C ARG A 227 4.14 6.12 10.89
N GLU A 228 4.01 7.17 11.70
CA GLU A 228 3.51 8.48 11.26
C GLU A 228 4.42 9.06 10.17
N ALA A 229 5.74 9.05 10.39
CA ALA A 229 6.72 9.57 9.44
C ALA A 229 6.68 8.83 8.10
N VAL A 230 6.49 7.50 8.11
CA VAL A 230 6.35 6.69 6.88
C VAL A 230 4.97 6.86 6.23
N PHE A 231 3.92 7.13 7.01
CA PHE A 231 2.58 7.32 6.46
C PHE A 231 2.47 8.65 5.72
N HIS A 232 2.92 9.75 6.30
CA HIS A 232 2.86 11.05 5.65
C HIS A 232 3.72 11.06 4.37
N GLY A 233 3.25 11.77 3.34
CA GLY A 233 3.85 11.75 2.02
C GLY A 233 3.72 10.45 1.21
N SER A 234 3.37 9.31 1.82
CA SER A 234 3.25 8.02 1.12
C SER A 234 2.15 7.97 0.07
N SER A 235 2.23 6.98 -0.83
CA SER A 235 1.17 6.71 -1.81
C SER A 235 -0.17 6.37 -1.16
N LEU A 236 -0.17 5.66 -0.02
CA LEU A 236 -1.39 5.37 0.74
C LEU A 236 -2.05 6.66 1.26
N HIS A 237 -1.26 7.58 1.82
CA HIS A 237 -1.75 8.88 2.26
C HIS A 237 -2.29 9.70 1.09
N PHE A 238 -1.59 9.71 -0.05
CA PHE A 238 -2.03 10.38 -1.26
C PHE A 238 -3.38 9.87 -1.76
N PHE A 239 -3.55 8.55 -1.98
CA PHE A 239 -4.79 8.02 -2.55
C PHE A 239 -5.99 8.18 -1.59
N ARG A 240 -5.77 8.11 -0.28
CA ARG A 240 -6.81 8.45 0.70
C ARG A 240 -7.22 9.92 0.61
N SER A 241 -6.24 10.81 0.48
CA SER A 241 -6.50 12.25 0.34
C SER A 241 -7.22 12.57 -0.98
N LEU A 242 -6.90 11.81 -2.04
CA LEU A 242 -7.54 11.91 -3.34
C LEU A 242 -9.01 11.51 -3.26
N ILE A 243 -9.31 10.37 -2.64
CA ILE A 243 -10.68 9.89 -2.41
C ILE A 243 -11.48 10.87 -1.55
N ASN A 244 -10.85 11.39 -0.48
CA ASN A 244 -11.48 12.36 0.42
C ASN A 244 -11.62 13.77 -0.20
N GLY A 245 -11.06 14.00 -1.39
CA GLY A 245 -11.13 15.29 -2.07
C GLY A 245 -10.30 16.40 -1.40
N ASN A 246 -9.32 16.07 -0.54
CA ASN A 246 -8.60 17.03 0.30
C ASN A 246 -7.08 17.07 0.06
N THR A 247 -6.58 16.57 -1.08
CA THR A 247 -5.15 16.51 -1.44
C THR A 247 -4.37 17.79 -1.12
N ALA A 248 -4.89 18.97 -1.50
CA ALA A 248 -4.21 20.24 -1.26
C ALA A 248 -4.04 20.57 0.24
N ALA A 249 -5.08 20.30 1.06
CA ALA A 249 -5.01 20.49 2.51
C ALA A 249 -4.03 19.50 3.16
N GLU A 250 -3.95 18.29 2.58
CA GLU A 250 -3.00 17.26 3.00
C GLU A 250 -1.57 17.53 2.53
N GLY A 251 -1.35 18.54 1.68
CA GLY A 251 -0.01 18.94 1.22
C GLY A 251 0.44 18.25 -0.07
N PHE A 252 -0.50 17.73 -0.85
CA PHE A 252 -0.23 17.17 -2.17
C PHE A 252 -0.58 18.16 -3.29
N VAL A 253 0.34 18.28 -4.24
CA VAL A 253 0.12 18.97 -5.51
C VAL A 253 0.27 17.94 -6.62
N VAL A 254 -0.75 17.82 -7.48
CA VAL A 254 -0.75 16.83 -8.57
C VAL A 254 -0.69 17.56 -9.90
N ASN A 255 0.21 17.15 -10.79
CA ASN A 255 0.29 17.67 -12.14
C ASN A 255 0.27 16.51 -13.15
N GLU A 256 -0.39 16.73 -14.27
CA GLU A 256 -0.31 15.81 -15.40
C GLU A 256 1.08 15.88 -16.06
N ILE A 257 1.62 14.73 -16.43
CA ILE A 257 2.84 14.59 -17.21
C ILE A 257 2.50 13.95 -18.56
N VAL A 258 2.63 14.75 -19.61
CA VAL A 258 2.41 14.29 -20.99
C VAL A 258 3.74 13.87 -21.59
N ARG A 259 3.83 12.61 -22.03
CA ARG A 259 5.01 12.07 -22.72
C ARG A 259 4.87 12.26 -24.22
N ARG A 260 5.90 12.80 -24.88
CA ARG A 260 5.92 13.01 -26.34
C ARG A 260 7.22 12.54 -26.95
N GLN A 261 7.18 12.07 -28.19
CA GLN A 261 8.40 11.72 -28.92
C GLN A 261 9.24 12.99 -29.16
N ARG A 262 10.54 12.89 -28.91
CA ARG A 262 11.51 13.95 -29.09
C ARG A 262 11.61 14.29 -30.58
N GLN A 263 11.27 15.52 -30.95
CA GLN A 263 11.46 16.03 -32.31
C GLN A 263 12.75 16.85 -32.39
N ARG A 264 13.54 16.63 -33.45
CA ARG A 264 14.82 17.34 -33.69
C ARG A 264 14.52 18.81 -34.00
N GLY A 265 15.10 19.74 -33.22
CA GLY A 265 14.89 21.18 -33.38
C GLY A 265 13.82 21.81 -32.46
N TYR A 266 13.22 21.03 -31.55
CA TYR A 266 12.26 21.57 -30.57
C TYR A 266 12.94 22.50 -29.57
N VAL A 267 12.48 23.75 -29.47
CA VAL A 267 12.95 24.74 -28.50
C VAL A 267 12.19 24.57 -27.19
N LYS A 268 12.89 24.63 -26.05
CA LYS A 268 12.30 24.59 -24.71
C LYS A 268 11.25 25.71 -24.61
N ASP A 269 9.98 25.35 -24.36
CA ASP A 269 8.90 26.31 -24.05
C ASP A 269 9.17 26.89 -22.65
N THR A 270 10.17 27.78 -22.58
CA THR A 270 10.67 28.34 -21.31
C THR A 270 9.85 29.56 -20.85
N ILE A 271 8.88 30.02 -21.66
CA ILE A 271 8.15 31.27 -21.43
C ILE A 271 6.65 31.07 -21.66
N VAL A 272 5.93 30.41 -20.76
CA VAL A 272 4.51 30.73 -20.59
C VAL A 272 4.09 30.46 -19.16
N LYS A 273 3.44 31.45 -18.51
CA LYS A 273 2.72 31.28 -17.23
C LYS A 273 1.64 30.16 -17.28
N ASN A 274 1.29 29.70 -18.50
CA ASN A 274 0.35 28.62 -18.84
C ASN A 274 1.00 27.53 -19.75
N GLY A 275 2.33 27.41 -19.73
CA GLY A 275 3.09 26.59 -20.68
C GLY A 275 3.57 25.29 -20.08
N LYS A 276 3.65 24.26 -20.92
CA LYS A 276 4.19 22.96 -20.54
C LYS A 276 5.65 23.10 -20.13
N ILE A 277 6.00 22.73 -18.90
CA ILE A 277 7.38 22.79 -18.43
C ILE A 277 8.08 21.50 -18.85
N MET A 278 9.03 21.60 -19.78
CA MET A 278 9.96 20.52 -20.08
C MET A 278 10.80 20.23 -18.83
N MET A 279 10.80 19.00 -18.35
CA MET A 279 11.58 18.63 -17.18
C MET A 279 13.08 18.60 -17.55
N ASP A 280 13.90 19.33 -16.79
CA ASP A 280 15.31 19.65 -17.13
C ASP A 280 16.27 18.44 -17.07
N SER A 281 15.77 17.30 -16.63
CA SER A 281 16.44 16.02 -16.79
C SER A 281 15.43 14.99 -17.27
N ASP A 282 15.84 14.17 -18.23
CA ASP A 282 15.18 12.91 -18.57
C ASP A 282 15.20 11.91 -17.38
N ALA A 283 15.32 12.37 -16.11
CA ALA A 283 15.42 11.55 -14.89
C ALA A 283 14.24 10.60 -14.66
N TYR A 284 13.21 10.72 -15.49
CA TYR A 284 11.97 9.97 -15.45
C TYR A 284 11.56 9.44 -16.83
N SER A 285 12.38 9.67 -17.86
CA SER A 285 12.21 9.08 -19.18
C SER A 285 13.18 7.91 -19.30
N ASP A 286 12.67 6.69 -19.18
CA ASP A 286 13.46 5.47 -19.40
C ASP A 286 13.94 5.34 -20.86
N ASP A 287 13.49 6.23 -21.75
CA ASP A 287 13.77 6.23 -23.20
C ASP A 287 14.12 7.65 -23.68
N SER A 288 15.36 7.81 -24.18
CA SER A 288 15.89 9.09 -24.67
C SER A 288 15.17 9.63 -25.91
N SER A 289 14.39 8.79 -26.60
CA SER A 289 13.55 9.18 -27.73
C SER A 289 12.27 9.92 -27.32
N TYR A 290 11.96 10.00 -26.02
CA TYR A 290 10.80 10.73 -25.50
C TYR A 290 11.20 11.83 -24.51
N VAL A 291 10.31 12.81 -24.36
CA VAL A 291 10.39 13.90 -23.40
C VAL A 291 9.10 13.94 -22.58
N ASN A 292 9.25 14.17 -21.28
CA ASN A 292 8.14 14.36 -20.35
C ASN A 292 7.88 15.85 -20.13
N TYR A 293 6.64 16.27 -20.29
CA TYR A 293 6.18 17.64 -20.10
C TYR A 293 5.25 17.73 -18.90
N ARG A 294 5.62 18.51 -17.90
CA ARG A 294 4.76 18.83 -16.77
C ARG A 294 3.74 19.89 -17.18
N MET A 295 2.46 19.54 -17.09
CA MET A 295 1.38 20.50 -17.25
C MET A 295 1.38 21.46 -16.05
N PRO A 296 1.34 22.78 -16.26
CA PRO A 296 1.55 23.77 -15.20
C PRO A 296 0.37 23.83 -14.22
N THR A 297 -0.84 23.54 -14.69
CA THR A 297 -2.05 23.55 -13.88
C THR A 297 -2.09 22.31 -13.00
N PRO A 298 -2.19 22.46 -11.66
CA PRO A 298 -2.45 21.34 -10.79
C PRO A 298 -3.85 20.75 -11.03
N LEU A 299 -3.96 19.43 -11.01
CA LEU A 299 -5.24 18.73 -11.09
C LEU A 299 -5.92 18.69 -9.73
N LEU A 300 -7.24 18.88 -9.71
CA LEU A 300 -8.05 18.70 -8.52
C LEU A 300 -8.45 17.23 -8.37
N PRO A 301 -8.78 16.77 -7.14
CA PRO A 301 -9.24 15.40 -6.94
C PRO A 301 -10.41 14.98 -7.84
N ILE A 302 -11.37 15.90 -8.03
CA ILE A 302 -12.55 15.68 -8.88
C ILE A 302 -12.21 15.49 -10.37
N ASP A 303 -11.05 15.98 -10.82
CA ASP A 303 -10.59 15.81 -12.19
C ASP A 303 -9.97 14.42 -12.43
N LEU A 304 -9.56 13.76 -11.34
CA LEU A 304 -8.79 12.51 -11.38
C LEU A 304 -9.62 11.29 -11.00
N MET A 305 -10.50 11.45 -10.01
CA MET A 305 -11.13 10.32 -9.35
C MET A 305 -12.61 10.58 -9.10
N LYS A 306 -13.42 9.58 -9.43
CA LYS A 306 -14.87 9.56 -9.19
C LYS A 306 -15.31 8.27 -8.49
N PRO A 307 -16.44 8.24 -7.79
CA PRO A 307 -17.07 7.00 -7.39
C PRO A 307 -17.34 6.11 -8.62
N SER A 308 -17.18 4.79 -8.47
CA SER A 308 -17.48 3.84 -9.54
C SER A 308 -18.98 3.75 -9.76
N ASP A 309 -19.38 3.79 -11.03
CA ASP A 309 -20.79 3.65 -11.43
C ASP A 309 -21.28 2.19 -11.30
N SER A 310 -20.35 1.23 -11.30
CA SER A 310 -20.66 -0.22 -11.33
C SER A 310 -20.29 -0.95 -10.04
N LEU A 311 -19.40 -0.40 -9.23
CA LEU A 311 -18.87 -1.07 -8.03
C LEU A 311 -19.15 -0.24 -6.78
N VAL A 312 -19.95 -0.78 -5.87
CA VAL A 312 -20.26 -0.15 -4.58
C VAL A 312 -18.97 0.09 -3.79
N ASP A 313 -18.85 1.26 -3.16
CA ASP A 313 -17.71 1.65 -2.32
C ASP A 313 -16.34 1.61 -3.03
N LYS A 314 -16.33 1.72 -4.36
CA LYS A 314 -15.12 1.86 -5.17
C LYS A 314 -15.04 3.22 -5.83
N TYR A 315 -13.81 3.59 -6.12
CA TYR A 315 -13.47 4.80 -6.85
C TYR A 315 -12.69 4.42 -8.11
N GLU A 316 -12.97 5.10 -9.20
CA GLU A 316 -12.30 4.97 -10.48
C GLU A 316 -11.41 6.19 -10.67
N LEU A 317 -10.13 5.92 -10.92
CA LEU A 317 -9.18 6.90 -11.41
C LEU A 317 -8.97 6.61 -12.90
N HIS A 318 -9.35 7.56 -13.73
CA HIS A 318 -9.09 7.52 -15.17
C HIS A 318 -7.93 8.45 -15.50
N CYS A 319 -6.86 7.92 -16.09
CA CYS A 319 -5.74 8.75 -16.52
C CYS A 319 -5.01 8.12 -17.71
N GLU A 320 -5.03 8.82 -18.85
CA GLU A 320 -4.31 8.41 -20.07
C GLU A 320 -2.82 8.75 -20.00
N ASN A 321 -2.46 9.77 -19.22
CA ASN A 321 -1.10 10.28 -19.07
C ASN A 321 -0.50 9.87 -17.72
N MET A 322 0.75 10.26 -17.46
CA MET A 322 1.37 10.04 -16.16
C MET A 322 0.96 11.14 -15.19
N LEU A 323 0.99 10.85 -13.89
CA LEU A 323 0.81 11.88 -12.86
C LEU A 323 2.14 12.11 -12.15
N MET A 324 2.44 13.37 -11.88
CA MET A 324 3.46 13.75 -10.91
C MET A 324 2.78 14.23 -9.64
N VAL A 325 3.17 13.65 -8.51
CA VAL A 325 2.69 13.98 -7.19
C VAL A 325 3.84 14.58 -6.40
N SER A 326 3.65 15.83 -5.97
CA SER A 326 4.56 16.53 -5.08
C SER A 326 3.97 16.57 -3.67
N TYR A 327 4.74 16.17 -2.66
CA TYR A 327 4.37 16.34 -1.25
C TYR A 327 5.21 17.46 -0.64
N ILE A 328 4.54 18.52 -0.18
CA ILE A 328 5.19 19.80 0.15
C ILE A 328 5.40 20.03 1.65
N LYS A 329 4.83 19.18 2.51
CA LYS A 329 4.92 19.31 3.97
C LYS A 329 6.24 18.78 4.54
N GLU A 330 7.05 18.09 3.74
CA GLU A 330 8.39 17.67 4.15
C GLU A 330 9.37 17.61 2.97
N LEU A 331 10.66 17.54 3.30
CA LEU A 331 11.72 17.32 2.33
C LEU A 331 11.97 15.82 2.16
N GLU A 332 12.44 15.44 0.97
CA GLU A 332 12.97 14.11 0.73
C GLU A 332 14.18 13.80 1.62
N ALA A 333 14.40 12.52 1.89
CA ALA A 333 15.58 12.08 2.64
C ALA A 333 16.90 12.54 1.97
N ASN A 334 17.86 12.99 2.79
CA ASN A 334 19.21 13.38 2.33
C ASN A 334 19.89 12.32 1.44
N LYS A 335 19.68 11.03 1.74
CA LYS A 335 20.25 9.93 0.96
C LYS A 335 19.68 9.91 -0.46
N TYR A 336 18.38 10.10 -0.60
CA TYR A 336 17.71 10.19 -1.90
C TYR A 336 18.18 11.42 -2.69
N ALA A 337 18.21 12.60 -2.05
CA ALA A 337 18.72 13.82 -2.69
C ALA A 337 20.14 13.65 -3.26
N ARG A 338 21.04 13.03 -2.48
CA ARG A 338 22.41 12.69 -2.90
C ARG A 338 22.45 11.70 -4.08
N LEU A 339 21.59 10.68 -4.06
CA LEU A 339 21.42 9.74 -5.19
C LEU A 339 21.02 10.48 -6.47
N MET A 340 20.22 11.54 -6.34
CA MET A 340 19.80 12.41 -7.44
C MET A 340 20.80 13.54 -7.75
N GLY A 341 21.97 13.58 -7.09
CA GLY A 341 23.00 14.59 -7.33
C GLY A 341 22.61 16.02 -6.93
N ARG A 342 21.69 16.19 -5.98
CA ARG A 342 21.14 17.51 -5.59
C ARG A 342 20.94 17.65 -4.08
N LEU A 343 20.65 18.86 -3.64
CA LEU A 343 20.21 19.12 -2.26
C LEU A 343 18.75 18.65 -2.06
N PRO A 344 18.36 18.28 -0.83
CA PRO A 344 16.99 17.88 -0.54
C PRO A 344 16.00 18.96 -0.94
N ARG A 345 14.94 18.54 -1.62
CA ARG A 345 13.77 19.36 -1.92
C ARG A 345 12.49 18.64 -1.49
N GLN A 346 11.33 19.22 -1.76
CA GLN A 346 10.04 18.55 -1.61
C GLN A 346 10.03 17.19 -2.31
N GLN A 347 9.30 16.23 -1.75
CA GLN A 347 9.21 14.90 -2.34
C GLN A 347 8.44 14.97 -3.66
N GLU A 348 8.97 14.30 -4.68
CA GLU A 348 8.32 14.18 -5.98
C GLU A 348 8.34 12.73 -6.43
N SER A 349 7.17 12.23 -6.80
CA SER A 349 6.95 10.89 -7.33
C SER A 349 6.16 10.98 -8.63
N MET A 350 6.28 10.00 -9.51
CA MET A 350 5.30 9.82 -10.58
C MET A 350 4.62 8.48 -10.53
N ILE A 351 3.44 8.49 -11.12
CA ILE A 351 2.59 7.34 -11.35
C ILE A 351 2.49 7.17 -12.86
N ARG A 352 2.99 6.04 -13.36
CA ARG A 352 2.69 5.58 -14.71
C ARG A 352 1.62 4.51 -14.63
N PHE A 353 0.54 4.69 -15.37
CA PHE A 353 -0.56 3.74 -15.42
C PHE A 353 -0.30 2.70 -16.51
N MET A 354 -0.50 1.43 -16.16
CA MET A 354 -0.37 0.29 -17.08
C MET A 354 -1.70 -0.04 -17.76
N GLN A 355 -2.79 0.60 -17.33
CA GLN A 355 -4.14 0.55 -17.86
C GLN A 355 -4.82 1.91 -17.61
N ALA A 356 -5.72 2.35 -18.50
CA ALA A 356 -6.32 3.70 -18.40
C ALA A 356 -7.19 3.89 -17.15
N ASP A 357 -7.85 2.82 -16.70
CA ASP A 357 -8.77 2.84 -15.56
C ASP A 357 -8.21 2.04 -14.39
N CYS A 358 -8.04 2.70 -13.24
CA CYS A 358 -7.63 2.05 -12.00
C CYS A 358 -8.74 2.13 -10.96
N THR A 359 -9.10 0.98 -10.40
CA THR A 359 -10.12 0.90 -9.35
C THR A 359 -9.49 0.90 -7.97
N PHE A 360 -10.02 1.70 -7.06
CA PHE A 360 -9.56 1.84 -5.68
C PHE A 360 -10.68 1.51 -4.70
N SER A 361 -10.33 0.92 -3.55
CA SER A 361 -11.21 0.92 -2.38
C SER A 361 -11.33 2.33 -1.79
N LYS A 362 -12.39 2.59 -1.02
CA LYS A 362 -12.53 3.82 -0.24
C LYS A 362 -11.37 4.13 0.74
N ASP A 363 -10.59 3.12 1.10
CA ASP A 363 -9.41 3.27 1.97
C ASP A 363 -8.13 3.65 1.22
N GLY A 364 -8.22 3.94 -0.09
CA GLY A 364 -7.09 4.35 -0.92
C GLY A 364 -6.25 3.20 -1.48
N VAL A 365 -6.79 1.97 -1.49
CA VAL A 365 -6.06 0.77 -1.94
C VAL A 365 -6.43 0.44 -3.38
N CYS A 366 -5.44 0.36 -4.28
CA CYS A 366 -5.65 -0.09 -5.64
C CYS A 366 -6.03 -1.59 -5.67
N VAL A 367 -7.09 -1.93 -6.39
CA VAL A 367 -7.57 -3.33 -6.53
C VAL A 367 -6.59 -4.17 -7.34
N ASN A 368 -6.00 -3.60 -8.40
CA ASN A 368 -4.93 -4.23 -9.16
C ASN A 368 -3.60 -3.48 -8.87
N PRO A 369 -2.73 -4.00 -7.98
CA PRO A 369 -1.49 -3.32 -7.63
C PRO A 369 -0.51 -3.22 -8.81
N LEU A 370 -0.65 -4.05 -9.86
CA LEU A 370 0.17 -4.00 -11.07
C LEU A 370 -0.35 -2.99 -12.11
N ALA A 371 -1.49 -2.33 -11.85
CA ALA A 371 -2.04 -1.30 -12.73
C ALA A 371 -1.24 0.01 -12.72
N MET A 372 -0.33 0.17 -11.75
CA MET A 372 0.48 1.38 -11.59
C MET A 372 1.95 1.05 -11.33
N LEU A 373 2.82 1.88 -11.88
CA LEU A 373 4.25 1.89 -11.57
C LEU A 373 4.62 3.22 -10.92
N PHE A 374 5.29 3.15 -9.78
CA PHE A 374 5.81 4.32 -9.08
C PHE A 374 7.28 4.57 -9.42
N SER A 375 7.62 5.82 -9.68
CA SER A 375 8.99 6.31 -9.83
C SER A 375 9.22 7.56 -8.97
N GLY A 376 10.46 8.04 -8.91
CA GLY A 376 10.81 9.13 -8.01
C GLY A 376 10.90 8.65 -6.56
N TYR A 377 10.40 9.46 -5.61
CA TYR A 377 10.56 9.19 -4.19
C TYR A 377 9.86 7.89 -3.75
N TRP A 378 8.62 7.67 -4.17
CA TRP A 378 7.87 6.42 -3.90
C TRP A 378 8.46 5.20 -4.63
N GLY A 379 9.21 5.41 -5.71
CA GLY A 379 9.96 4.34 -6.37
C GLY A 379 11.20 3.92 -5.59
N TRP A 380 11.73 4.80 -4.73
CA TRP A 380 12.89 4.55 -3.88
C TRP A 380 12.51 3.93 -2.53
N GLU A 381 11.40 4.38 -1.95
CA GLU A 381 10.76 3.74 -0.80
C GLU A 381 10.21 2.36 -1.19
N LYS A 382 10.37 1.38 -0.30
CA LYS A 382 10.01 -0.03 -0.57
C LYS A 382 9.31 -0.63 0.66
N VAL A 383 9.27 -1.96 0.79
CA VAL A 383 8.55 -2.65 1.87
C VAL A 383 8.95 -2.19 3.28
N ALA A 384 10.20 -1.75 3.49
CA ALA A 384 10.63 -1.23 4.80
C ALA A 384 9.97 0.10 5.18
N ASP A 385 9.48 0.84 4.19
CA ASP A 385 8.90 2.18 4.29
C ASP A 385 7.39 2.11 3.98
N GLN A 386 6.73 1.04 4.43
CA GLN A 386 5.30 0.85 4.26
C GLN A 386 4.62 0.53 5.60
N VAL A 387 3.45 1.12 5.78
CA VAL A 387 2.51 0.79 6.85
C VAL A 387 1.36 -0.04 6.26
N PRO A 388 0.70 -0.88 7.07
CA PRO A 388 -0.44 -1.65 6.58
C PRO A 388 -1.61 -0.74 6.17
N TYR A 389 -2.48 -1.22 5.29
CA TYR A 389 -3.61 -0.48 4.76
C TYR A 389 -4.69 -0.15 5.79
N ASP A 390 -4.67 -0.77 6.96
CA ASP A 390 -5.52 -0.42 8.11
C ASP A 390 -4.82 0.54 9.09
N TYR A 391 -3.63 1.05 8.77
CA TYR A 391 -2.99 2.11 9.54
C TYR A 391 -3.83 3.38 9.48
N VAL A 392 -4.07 4.01 10.62
CA VAL A 392 -4.76 5.29 10.75
C VAL A 392 -3.81 6.25 11.43
N SER A 393 -3.54 7.38 10.78
CA SER A 393 -2.72 8.43 11.38
C SER A 393 -3.40 9.00 12.61
N THR A 394 -2.60 9.26 13.63
CA THR A 394 -3.02 9.90 14.88
C THR A 394 -2.75 11.39 14.90
N SER A 395 -2.11 11.90 13.85
CA SER A 395 -1.80 13.32 13.65
C SER A 395 -2.99 14.00 12.93
N PRO A 396 -3.43 15.18 13.40
CA PRO A 396 -4.54 15.91 12.80
C PRO A 396 -4.20 16.56 11.45
#